data_AF-A0A959CUY2-F1
#
_entry.id   AF-A0A959CUY2-F1
#
_cell.length_a   1.000
_cell.length_b   1.000
_cell.length_c   1.000
_cell.angle_alpha   90.00
_cell.angle_beta   90.00
_cell.angle_gamma   90.00
#
_symmetry.space_group_name_H-M   'P 1'
#
loop_
_entity.id
_entity.type
_entity.pdbx_description
1 polymer ?
#
loop_
_entity_poly.entity_id
_entity_poly.type
_entity_poly.pdbx_seq_one_letter_code
_entity_poly.pdbx_strand_id
1 'polypeptide(L)'
;MKPFIPFLLFALFLGFACNRQVQRIETESTIDLSGRWNDTDARLTAAELVTEIMGRPWLERHVSKTGKEPVVIVGMVENKSHEHIEAEVFTKELEKAFIQSGRVRLVQGGEKREQIRRERADQQNNASQSTMKQWGLEIGADYMLQGSINSIMDAYKRKKVIYYQIDMELTNLETNEVVWIGDKKIKKFVKN
;
A
#
# COMPACT_ATOMS: atom_id res chain seq x y z
N MET A 1 -71.05 27.62 -32.32
CA MET A 1 -70.42 27.20 -31.04
C MET A 1 -69.08 26.55 -31.36
N LYS A 2 -68.09 26.78 -30.49
CA LYS A 2 -66.63 26.54 -30.61
C LYS A 2 -66.23 25.04 -30.47
N PRO A 3 -64.95 24.67 -30.66
CA PRO A 3 -64.47 23.49 -31.41
C PRO A 3 -64.09 22.27 -30.52
N PHE A 4 -63.81 21.12 -31.13
CA PHE A 4 -63.10 20.01 -30.45
C PHE A 4 -62.02 19.39 -31.35
N ILE A 5 -60.77 19.73 -31.05
CA ILE A 5 -59.57 18.97 -31.36
C ILE A 5 -59.22 18.20 -30.08
N PRO A 6 -58.81 16.92 -30.17
CA PRO A 6 -57.68 16.45 -29.37
C PRO A 6 -56.71 15.68 -30.29
N PHE A 7 -55.60 16.29 -30.70
CA PHE A 7 -54.30 16.27 -30.03
C PHE A 7 -53.77 14.84 -29.80
N LEU A 8 -52.95 14.41 -30.77
CA LEU A 8 -52.12 13.22 -30.77
C LEU A 8 -51.15 13.30 -29.58
N LEU A 9 -51.37 12.52 -28.53
CA LEU A 9 -50.48 12.48 -27.38
C LEU A 9 -49.29 11.54 -27.69
N PHE A 10 -48.22 12.10 -28.24
CA PHE A 10 -46.94 11.41 -28.37
C PHE A 10 -46.26 11.41 -26.99
N ALA A 11 -46.35 10.30 -26.27
CA ALA A 11 -45.66 10.12 -24.99
C ALA A 11 -44.15 9.96 -25.24
N LEU A 12 -43.41 11.06 -25.10
CA LEU A 12 -41.95 11.07 -25.10
C LEU A 12 -41.47 10.57 -23.72
N PHE A 13 -41.24 9.26 -23.60
CA PHE A 13 -40.48 8.70 -22.48
C PHE A 13 -39.01 9.16 -22.59
N LEU A 14 -38.68 10.28 -21.94
CA LEU A 14 -37.30 10.70 -21.72
C LEU A 14 -36.64 9.71 -20.76
N GLY A 15 -35.96 8.72 -21.31
CA GLY A 15 -35.04 7.89 -20.55
C GLY A 15 -33.92 8.76 -19.98
N PHE A 16 -33.87 8.88 -18.65
CA PHE A 16 -32.71 9.41 -17.94
C PHE A 16 -31.54 8.42 -18.13
N ALA A 17 -30.81 8.59 -19.23
CA ALA A 17 -29.50 7.96 -19.40
C ALA A 17 -28.57 8.64 -18.38
N CYS A 18 -28.30 7.94 -17.28
CA CYS A 18 -27.31 8.34 -16.30
C CYS A 18 -25.94 8.35 -17.00
N ASN A 19 -25.52 9.51 -17.48
CA ASN A 19 -24.30 9.66 -18.25
C ASN A 19 -23.11 9.57 -17.29
N ARG A 20 -22.48 8.39 -17.21
CA ARG A 20 -21.29 8.18 -16.38
C ARG A 20 -20.11 8.93 -17.03
N GLN A 21 -19.75 10.07 -16.46
CA GLN A 21 -18.59 10.84 -16.90
C GLN A 21 -17.33 10.34 -16.19
N VAL A 22 -16.33 9.88 -16.96
CA VAL A 22 -15.01 9.49 -16.44
C VAL A 22 -14.04 10.62 -16.75
N GLN A 23 -13.46 11.23 -15.72
CA GLN A 23 -12.40 12.22 -15.85
C GLN A 23 -11.14 11.70 -15.16
N ARG A 24 -9.98 11.92 -15.77
CA ARG A 24 -8.69 11.66 -15.13
C ARG A 24 -8.41 12.80 -14.16
N ILE A 25 -8.16 12.47 -12.90
CA ILE A 25 -7.84 13.42 -11.84
C ILE A 25 -6.38 13.19 -11.41
N GLU A 26 -5.75 14.19 -10.82
CA GLU A 26 -4.40 14.10 -10.28
C GLU A 26 -4.32 13.08 -9.14
N THR A 27 -3.32 12.20 -9.21
CA THR A 27 -3.11 11.06 -8.29
C THR A 27 -2.76 11.50 -6.86
N GLU A 28 -2.34 12.75 -6.65
CA GLU A 28 -2.00 13.27 -5.32
C GLU A 28 -3.19 13.89 -4.59
N SER A 29 -4.33 14.09 -5.27
CA SER A 29 -5.52 14.66 -4.65
C SER A 29 -6.13 13.71 -3.61
N THR A 30 -6.44 14.24 -2.42
CA THR A 30 -7.14 13.48 -1.38
C THR A 30 -8.64 13.47 -1.68
N ILE A 31 -9.16 12.34 -2.16
CA ILE A 31 -10.59 12.18 -2.45
C ILE A 31 -11.16 11.01 -1.64
N ASP A 32 -12.02 11.33 -0.67
CA ASP A 32 -12.76 10.35 0.11
C ASP A 32 -14.20 10.25 -0.37
N LEU A 33 -14.48 9.28 -1.26
CA LEU A 33 -15.84 9.06 -1.78
C LEU A 33 -16.72 8.24 -0.84
N SER A 34 -16.18 7.12 -0.32
CA SER A 34 -16.95 6.13 0.45
C SER A 34 -16.55 6.10 1.94
N GLY A 35 -15.51 6.84 2.32
CA GLY A 35 -14.85 6.75 3.62
C GLY A 35 -14.12 5.43 3.85
N ARG A 36 -13.95 4.59 2.81
CA ARG A 36 -13.14 3.36 2.88
C ARG A 36 -11.65 3.69 2.80
N TRP A 37 -10.82 2.70 3.09
CA TRP A 37 -9.38 2.77 2.86
C TRP A 37 -9.09 3.02 1.37
N ASN A 38 -8.21 3.98 1.07
CA ASN A 38 -7.83 4.34 -0.29
C ASN A 38 -6.31 4.51 -0.47
N ASP A 39 -5.91 4.89 -1.68
CA ASP A 39 -4.52 5.12 -2.06
C ASP A 39 -3.87 6.26 -1.26
N THR A 40 -4.63 7.31 -0.92
CA THR A 40 -4.13 8.42 -0.11
C THR A 40 -3.84 7.98 1.32
N ASP A 41 -4.72 7.19 1.94
CA ASP A 41 -4.46 6.62 3.27
C ASP A 41 -3.20 5.75 3.25
N ALA A 42 -3.04 4.91 2.22
CA ALA A 42 -1.88 4.04 2.08
C ALA A 42 -0.58 4.84 1.95
N ARG A 43 -0.55 5.84 1.06
CA ARG A 43 0.61 6.70 0.84
C ARG A 43 1.00 7.49 2.08
N LEU A 44 0.04 8.15 2.73
CA LEU A 44 0.30 8.97 3.92
C LEU A 44 0.73 8.10 5.11
N THR A 45 0.07 6.97 5.33
CA THR A 45 0.43 6.03 6.40
C THR A 45 1.83 5.48 6.20
N ALA A 46 2.18 5.06 4.98
CA ALA A 46 3.50 4.53 4.69
C ALA A 46 4.60 5.57 4.89
N ALA A 47 4.41 6.80 4.38
CA ALA A 47 5.37 7.88 4.53
C ALA A 47 5.62 8.24 6.00
N GLU A 48 4.57 8.30 6.81
CA GLU A 48 4.68 8.61 8.24
C GLU A 48 5.38 7.49 9.01
N LEU A 49 4.96 6.24 8.80
CA LEU A 49 5.58 5.09 9.47
C LEU A 49 7.06 4.96 9.11
N VAL A 50 7.42 5.09 7.83
CA VAL A 50 8.84 5.05 7.43
C VAL A 50 9.62 6.22 8.02
N THR A 51 9.07 7.43 7.99
CA THR A 51 9.72 8.59 8.64
C THR A 51 9.97 8.31 10.11
N GLU A 52 8.99 7.74 10.81
CA GLU A 52 9.13 7.33 12.19
C GLU A 52 10.22 6.27 12.37
N ILE A 53 10.16 5.15 11.64
CA ILE A 53 11.15 4.05 11.70
C ILE A 53 12.56 4.60 11.50
N MET A 54 12.75 5.49 10.52
CA MET A 54 14.04 6.09 10.21
C MET A 54 14.54 7.05 11.30
N GLY A 55 13.65 7.64 12.09
CA GLY A 55 13.99 8.54 13.19
C GLY A 55 14.42 7.84 14.48
N ARG A 56 14.46 6.50 14.50
CA ARG A 56 14.64 5.71 15.74
C ARG A 56 16.08 5.22 15.91
N PRO A 57 16.55 4.99 17.16
CA PRO A 57 17.95 4.67 17.44
C PRO A 57 18.48 3.36 16.84
N TRP A 58 17.62 2.43 16.40
CA TRP A 58 18.06 1.16 15.82
C TRP A 58 18.94 1.38 14.57
N LEU A 59 18.62 2.39 13.76
CA LEU A 59 19.32 2.68 12.52
C LEU A 59 20.74 3.18 12.79
N GLU A 60 20.89 4.13 13.71
CA GLU A 60 22.20 4.64 14.14
C GLU A 60 23.04 3.56 14.82
N ARG A 61 22.41 2.72 15.67
CA ARG A 61 23.08 1.58 16.30
C ARG A 61 23.58 0.57 15.26
N HIS A 62 22.79 0.28 14.23
CA HIS A 62 23.21 -0.61 13.15
C HIS A 62 24.42 -0.03 12.41
N VAL A 63 24.31 1.21 11.92
CA VAL A 63 25.37 1.87 11.14
C VAL A 63 26.66 1.99 11.98
N SER A 64 26.56 2.33 13.26
CA SER A 64 27.72 2.43 14.15
C SER A 64 28.39 1.07 14.39
N LYS A 65 27.63 -0.02 14.38
CA LYS A 65 28.14 -1.39 14.59
C LYS A 65 28.73 -2.00 13.31
N THR A 66 28.10 -1.79 12.16
CA THR A 66 28.44 -2.48 10.89
C THR A 66 29.20 -1.61 9.90
N GLY A 67 29.14 -0.28 10.07
CA GLY A 67 29.67 0.69 9.10
C GLY A 67 28.91 0.73 7.77
N LYS A 68 27.73 0.09 7.69
CA LYS A 68 26.93 -0.04 6.45
C LYS A 68 25.48 0.35 6.69
N GLU A 69 24.80 0.76 5.63
CA GLU A 69 23.34 0.90 5.63
C GLU A 69 22.68 -0.46 5.85
N PRO A 70 21.64 -0.54 6.70
CA PRO A 70 20.95 -1.79 6.93
C PRO A 70 20.18 -2.22 5.68
N VAL A 71 20.16 -3.52 5.44
CA VAL A 71 19.36 -4.13 4.40
C VAL A 71 18.00 -4.51 4.97
N VAL A 72 16.94 -3.97 4.42
CA VAL A 72 15.56 -4.22 4.86
C VAL A 72 14.81 -4.98 3.77
N ILE A 73 13.93 -5.88 4.21
CA ILE A 73 12.91 -6.50 3.38
C ILE A 73 11.54 -6.12 3.91
N VAL A 74 10.61 -5.73 3.03
CA VAL A 74 9.20 -5.60 3.41
C VAL A 74 8.53 -6.95 3.20
N GLY A 75 8.07 -7.53 4.30
CA GLY A 75 7.36 -8.80 4.36
C GLY A 75 5.86 -8.63 4.10
N MET A 76 5.10 -9.65 4.51
CA MET A 76 3.64 -9.65 4.36
C MET A 76 3.00 -8.60 5.28
N VAL A 77 2.02 -7.89 4.75
CA VAL A 77 1.09 -7.08 5.55
C VAL A 77 -0.25 -7.78 5.53
N GLU A 78 -0.65 -8.33 6.68
CA GLU A 78 -1.90 -9.08 6.79
C GLU A 78 -3.10 -8.15 6.82
N ASN A 79 -4.08 -8.39 5.94
CA ASN A 79 -5.36 -7.71 6.03
C ASN A 79 -6.26 -8.45 7.04
N LYS A 80 -6.47 -7.85 8.21
CA LYS A 80 -7.39 -8.29 9.27
C LYS A 80 -8.62 -7.39 9.37
N SER A 81 -8.82 -6.51 8.40
CA SER A 81 -9.95 -5.60 8.35
C SER A 81 -11.22 -6.30 7.85
N HIS A 82 -12.36 -5.66 8.06
CA HIS A 82 -13.66 -6.09 7.53
C HIS A 82 -13.81 -5.79 6.03
N GLU A 83 -12.76 -5.29 5.38
CA GLU A 83 -12.78 -4.83 3.99
C GLU A 83 -11.77 -5.60 3.14
N HIS A 84 -12.07 -5.77 1.86
CA HIS A 84 -11.06 -6.16 0.88
C HIS A 84 -10.13 -4.96 0.65
N ILE A 85 -9.02 -4.93 1.38
CA ILE A 85 -7.93 -3.97 1.22
C ILE A 85 -6.82 -4.65 0.43
N GLU A 86 -6.40 -4.01 -0.66
CA GLU A 86 -5.22 -4.41 -1.42
C GLU A 86 -3.95 -4.03 -0.65
N ALA A 87 -3.55 -4.89 0.28
CA ALA A 87 -2.38 -4.67 1.12
C ALA A 87 -1.09 -4.50 0.30
N GLU A 88 -1.04 -5.04 -0.92
CA GLU A 88 0.09 -4.83 -1.83
C GLU A 88 0.31 -3.34 -2.17
N VAL A 89 -0.76 -2.55 -2.32
CA VAL A 89 -0.64 -1.10 -2.58
C VAL A 89 0.09 -0.44 -1.42
N PHE A 90 -0.31 -0.74 -0.19
CA PHE A 90 0.32 -0.21 1.01
C PHE A 90 1.77 -0.69 1.16
N THR A 91 2.03 -1.99 0.95
CA THR A 91 3.39 -2.55 0.91
C THR A 91 4.27 -1.80 -0.09
N LYS A 92 3.73 -1.45 -1.26
CA LYS A 92 4.51 -0.74 -2.29
C LYS A 92 4.80 0.71 -1.94
N GLU A 93 3.89 1.38 -1.23
CA GLU A 93 4.16 2.70 -0.68
C GLU A 93 5.24 2.65 0.43
N LEU A 94 5.26 1.62 1.28
CA LEU A 94 6.34 1.40 2.25
C LEU A 94 7.70 1.21 1.56
N GLU A 95 7.76 0.35 0.55
CA GLU A 95 8.97 0.12 -0.24
C GLU A 95 9.48 1.42 -0.89
N LYS A 96 8.59 2.21 -1.50
CA LYS A 96 8.94 3.50 -2.11
C LYS A 96 9.50 4.46 -1.07
N ALA A 97 8.84 4.59 0.09
CA ALA A 97 9.27 5.49 1.15
C ALA A 97 10.66 5.10 1.70
N PHE A 98 10.95 3.79 1.85
CA PHE A 98 12.29 3.35 2.24
C PHE A 98 13.35 3.73 1.21
N ILE A 99 13.10 3.49 -0.09
CA ILE A 99 14.04 3.87 -1.15
C ILE A 99 14.26 5.38 -1.18
N GLN A 100 13.18 6.16 -1.06
CA GLN A 100 13.24 7.63 -1.03
C GLN A 100 13.98 8.18 0.18
N SER A 101 13.96 7.47 1.32
CA SER A 101 14.71 7.87 2.50
C SER A 101 16.23 7.91 2.25
N GLY A 102 16.74 7.05 1.36
CA GLY A 102 18.16 6.93 1.06
C GLY A 102 19.03 6.45 2.23
N ARG A 103 18.42 5.92 3.31
CA ARG A 103 19.14 5.51 4.54
C ARG A 103 19.20 4.01 4.75
N VAL A 104 18.50 3.25 3.90
CA VAL A 104 18.42 1.80 3.96
C VAL A 104 18.50 1.22 2.56
N ARG A 105 18.94 -0.04 2.46
CA ARG A 105 18.94 -0.79 1.21
C ARG A 105 17.75 -1.74 1.21
N LEU A 106 16.88 -1.65 0.23
CA LEU A 106 15.72 -2.53 0.13
C LEU A 106 16.03 -3.75 -0.76
N VAL A 107 15.62 -4.95 -0.33
CA VAL A 107 15.66 -6.16 -1.16
C VAL A 107 14.27 -6.73 -1.40
N GLN A 108 14.10 -7.43 -2.53
CA GLN A 108 12.83 -8.05 -2.90
C GLN A 108 12.56 -9.33 -2.08
N GLY A 109 11.29 -9.52 -1.73
CA GLY A 109 10.78 -10.68 -0.99
C GLY A 109 9.70 -11.46 -1.74
N GLY A 110 9.30 -12.59 -1.15
CA GLY A 110 8.16 -13.40 -1.60
C GLY A 110 8.22 -13.77 -3.09
N GLU A 111 7.08 -13.65 -3.77
CA GLU A 111 6.93 -14.02 -5.18
C GLU A 111 7.83 -13.20 -6.13
N LYS A 112 8.10 -11.93 -5.80
CA LYS A 112 8.96 -11.04 -6.61
C LYS A 112 10.41 -11.54 -6.62
N ARG A 113 10.88 -12.07 -5.49
CA ARG A 113 12.20 -12.72 -5.42
C ARG A 113 12.26 -13.95 -6.33
N GLU A 114 11.22 -14.77 -6.32
CA GLU A 114 11.16 -15.96 -7.17
C GLU A 114 11.10 -15.61 -8.66
N GLN A 115 10.42 -14.52 -9.03
CA GLN A 115 10.46 -13.98 -10.40
C GLN A 115 11.88 -13.59 -10.82
N ILE A 116 12.63 -12.90 -9.95
CA ILE A 116 14.02 -12.51 -10.23
C ILE A 116 14.93 -13.73 -10.36
N ARG A 117 14.72 -14.77 -9.54
CA ARG A 117 15.48 -16.02 -9.64
C ARG A 117 15.21 -16.74 -10.95
N ARG A 118 13.95 -16.79 -11.42
CA ARG A 118 13.61 -17.34 -12.74
C ARG A 118 14.28 -16.58 -13.87
N GLU A 119 14.26 -15.25 -13.83
CA GLU A 119 14.98 -14.40 -14.79
C GLU A 119 16.49 -14.68 -14.77
N ARG A 120 17.09 -14.82 -13.59
CA ARG A 120 18.52 -15.18 -13.46
C ARG A 120 18.83 -16.57 -14.05
N ALA A 121 17.91 -17.52 -13.91
CA ALA A 121 18.02 -18.84 -14.50
C ALA A 121 18.01 -18.77 -16.03
N ASP A 122 17.10 -17.98 -16.61
CA ASP A 122 17.03 -17.75 -18.04
C ASP A 122 18.33 -17.12 -18.58
N GLN A 123 18.88 -16.14 -17.86
CA GLN A 123 20.16 -15.51 -18.21
C GLN A 123 21.33 -16.50 -18.26
N GLN A 124 21.30 -17.62 -17.53
CA GLN A 124 22.38 -18.62 -17.62
C GLN A 124 22.44 -19.28 -19.00
N ASN A 125 21.31 -19.33 -19.71
CA ASN A 125 21.22 -19.93 -21.04
C ASN A 125 21.38 -18.88 -22.15
N ASN A 126 20.92 -17.65 -21.92
CA ASN A 126 20.73 -16.66 -22.99
C ASN A 126 21.66 -15.44 -22.91
N ALA A 127 22.17 -15.09 -21.72
CA ALA A 127 23.00 -13.89 -21.55
C ALA A 127 24.47 -14.17 -21.86
N SER A 128 25.21 -13.13 -22.28
CA SER A 128 26.65 -13.24 -22.47
C SER A 128 27.36 -13.56 -21.15
N GLN A 129 28.47 -14.29 -21.21
CA GLN A 129 29.24 -14.64 -20.01
C GLN A 129 29.75 -13.41 -19.24
N SER A 130 30.06 -12.32 -19.93
CA SER A 130 30.55 -11.09 -19.32
C SER A 130 29.48 -10.34 -18.52
N THR A 131 28.20 -10.56 -18.80
CA THR A 131 27.08 -9.82 -18.21
C THR A 131 26.20 -10.67 -17.30
N MET A 132 26.24 -11.99 -17.43
CA MET A 132 25.40 -12.90 -16.65
C MET A 132 25.60 -12.72 -15.14
N LYS A 133 24.52 -12.86 -14.36
CA LYS A 133 24.58 -12.76 -12.90
C LYS A 133 24.72 -14.15 -12.27
N GLN A 134 25.62 -14.27 -11.29
CA GLN A 134 25.88 -15.52 -10.58
C GLN A 134 24.79 -15.82 -9.53
N TRP A 135 24.60 -17.12 -9.28
CA TRP A 135 23.78 -17.61 -8.18
C TRP A 135 24.45 -17.43 -6.83
N GLY A 136 23.64 -17.38 -5.75
CA GLY A 136 24.15 -17.30 -4.38
C GLY A 136 24.66 -15.92 -3.95
N LEU A 137 24.63 -14.91 -4.82
CA LEU A 137 25.06 -13.53 -4.52
C LEU A 137 23.88 -12.59 -4.22
N GLU A 138 22.73 -13.14 -3.83
CA GLU A 138 21.62 -12.32 -3.33
C GLU A 138 22.00 -11.67 -2.01
N ILE A 139 21.70 -10.37 -1.87
CA ILE A 139 21.96 -9.65 -0.63
C ILE A 139 20.96 -10.13 0.42
N GLY A 140 21.45 -10.64 1.54
CA GLY A 140 20.64 -10.98 2.71
C GLY A 140 20.09 -9.73 3.39
N ALA A 141 18.83 -9.77 3.81
CA ALA A 141 18.25 -8.71 4.63
C ALA A 141 18.72 -8.86 6.08
N ASP A 142 19.01 -7.74 6.74
CA ASP A 142 19.31 -7.65 8.17
C ASP A 142 18.01 -7.56 8.99
N TYR A 143 17.00 -6.87 8.44
CA TYR A 143 15.72 -6.66 9.09
C TYR A 143 14.55 -6.95 8.17
N MET A 144 13.45 -7.39 8.75
CA MET A 144 12.16 -7.57 8.09
C MET A 144 11.12 -6.63 8.70
N LEU A 145 10.49 -5.82 7.86
CA LEU A 145 9.30 -5.05 8.22
C LEU A 145 8.05 -5.86 7.87
N GLN A 146 7.18 -6.11 8.82
CA GLN A 146 5.91 -6.82 8.63
C GLN A 146 4.82 -6.22 9.51
N GLY A 147 3.56 -6.59 9.29
CA GLY A 147 2.48 -6.03 10.09
C GLY A 147 1.09 -6.44 9.66
N SER A 148 0.10 -5.68 10.11
CA SER A 148 -1.30 -5.93 9.77
C SER A 148 -2.14 -4.65 9.70
N ILE A 149 -3.19 -4.71 8.89
CA ILE A 149 -4.22 -3.67 8.78
C ILE A 149 -5.49 -4.21 9.42
N ASN A 150 -5.92 -3.58 10.51
CA ASN A 150 -7.12 -3.89 11.27
C ASN A 150 -8.18 -2.81 11.02
N SER A 151 -9.47 -3.17 11.12
CA SER A 151 -10.54 -2.18 11.14
C SER A 151 -11.64 -2.50 12.13
N ILE A 152 -12.29 -1.46 12.63
CA ILE A 152 -13.50 -1.55 13.46
C ILE A 152 -14.54 -0.63 12.83
N MET A 153 -15.74 -1.17 12.60
CA MET A 153 -16.84 -0.44 11.98
C MET A 153 -18.00 -0.31 12.97
N ASP A 154 -18.46 0.91 13.20
CA ASP A 154 -19.65 1.21 13.98
C ASP A 154 -20.65 1.99 13.10
N ALA A 155 -21.89 1.54 13.05
CA ALA A 155 -22.91 2.14 12.20
C ALA A 155 -24.24 2.25 12.93
N TYR A 156 -24.85 3.45 12.89
CA TYR A 156 -26.17 3.70 13.42
C TYR A 156 -26.96 4.66 12.50
N LYS A 157 -28.12 4.19 12.01
CA LYS A 157 -28.95 4.91 11.02
C LYS A 157 -28.11 5.29 9.79
N ARG A 158 -28.07 6.57 9.42
CA ARG A 158 -27.29 7.10 8.29
C ARG A 158 -25.89 7.58 8.68
N LYS A 159 -25.39 7.19 9.85
CA LYS A 159 -24.06 7.54 10.33
C LYS A 159 -23.23 6.28 10.46
N LYS A 160 -21.98 6.37 10.04
CA LYS A 160 -21.01 5.29 10.13
C LYS A 160 -19.66 5.86 10.54
N VAL A 161 -18.97 5.16 11.44
CA VAL A 161 -17.59 5.41 11.81
C VAL A 161 -16.78 4.19 11.40
N ILE A 162 -15.68 4.42 10.69
CA ILE A 162 -14.70 3.39 10.39
C ILE A 162 -13.38 3.80 11.02
N TYR A 163 -12.86 2.92 11.86
CA TYR A 163 -11.54 3.06 12.47
C TYR A 163 -10.62 2.04 11.80
N TYR A 164 -9.48 2.50 11.29
CA TYR A 164 -8.40 1.67 10.80
C TYR A 164 -7.21 1.79 11.76
N GLN A 165 -6.56 0.66 11.99
CA GLN A 165 -5.31 0.59 12.73
C GLN A 165 -4.32 -0.25 11.95
N ILE A 166 -3.16 0.33 11.67
CA ILE A 166 -2.08 -0.28 10.91
C ILE A 166 -0.96 -0.46 11.90
N ASP A 167 -0.64 -1.71 12.22
CA ASP A 167 0.40 -2.06 13.17
C ASP A 167 1.57 -2.65 12.39
N MET A 168 2.78 -2.12 12.60
CA MET A 168 3.99 -2.53 11.90
C MET A 168 5.13 -2.80 12.89
N GLU A 169 5.95 -3.79 12.57
CA GLU A 169 7.09 -4.21 13.38
C GLU A 169 8.31 -4.42 12.49
N LEU A 170 9.46 -3.92 12.95
CA LEU A 170 10.76 -4.14 12.34
C LEU A 170 11.55 -5.12 13.21
N THR A 171 11.83 -6.30 12.65
CA THR A 171 12.49 -7.40 13.36
C THR A 171 13.87 -7.66 12.78
N ASN A 172 14.88 -7.82 13.63
CA ASN A 172 16.20 -8.30 13.22
C ASN A 172 16.12 -9.79 12.86
N LEU A 173 16.53 -10.14 11.64
CA LEU A 173 16.35 -11.49 11.09
C LEU A 173 17.27 -12.55 11.71
N GLU A 174 18.41 -12.16 12.27
CA GLU A 174 19.35 -13.09 12.90
C GLU A 174 18.95 -13.43 14.33
N THR A 175 18.48 -12.43 15.08
CA THR A 175 18.24 -12.53 16.53
C THR A 175 16.76 -12.63 16.91
N ASN A 176 15.85 -12.37 15.97
CA ASN A 176 14.41 -12.18 16.20
C ASN A 176 14.06 -11.03 17.15
N GLU A 177 14.99 -10.10 17.41
CA GLU A 177 14.72 -8.92 18.21
C GLU A 177 13.83 -7.94 17.44
N VAL A 178 12.70 -7.54 18.02
CA VAL A 178 11.89 -6.42 17.52
C VAL A 178 12.59 -5.12 17.91
N VAL A 179 13.17 -4.44 16.91
CA VAL A 179 13.94 -3.20 17.14
C VAL A 179 13.11 -1.94 17.01
N TRP A 180 11.91 -2.06 16.43
CA TRP A 180 10.91 -1.01 16.36
C TRP A 180 9.51 -1.61 16.21
N ILE A 181 8.55 -0.98 16.86
CA ILE A 181 7.11 -1.19 16.68
C ILE A 181 6.45 0.16 16.57
N GLY A 182 5.49 0.29 15.67
CA GLY A 182 4.72 1.51 15.53
C GLY A 182 3.36 1.24 14.91
N ASP A 183 2.48 2.21 15.10
CA ASP A 183 1.12 2.12 14.62
C ASP A 183 0.65 3.42 13.99
N LYS A 184 -0.29 3.29 13.05
CA LYS A 184 -1.05 4.43 12.53
C LYS A 184 -2.54 4.17 12.69
N LYS A 185 -3.23 5.16 13.22
CA LYS A 185 -4.68 5.14 13.42
C LYS A 185 -5.36 6.14 12.48
N ILE A 186 -6.40 5.70 11.78
CA ILE A 186 -7.23 6.54 10.92
C ILE A 186 -8.68 6.37 11.37
N LYS A 187 -9.42 7.46 11.53
CA LYS A 187 -10.84 7.41 11.90
C LYS A 187 -11.65 8.26 10.93
N LYS A 188 -12.55 7.62 10.19
CA LYS A 188 -13.40 8.25 9.17
C LYS A 188 -14.86 8.24 9.63
N PHE A 189 -15.51 9.39 9.56
CA PHE A 189 -16.94 9.53 9.82
C PHE A 189 -17.67 9.74 8.49
N VAL A 190 -18.65 8.88 8.21
CA VAL A 190 -19.45 8.90 6.98
C VAL A 190 -20.90 9.17 7.35
N LYS A 191 -21.53 10.10 6.63
CA LYS A 191 -22.96 10.42 6.77
C LYS A 191 -23.64 10.35 5.40
N ASN A 192 -24.66 9.51 5.30
CA ASN A 192 -25.52 9.38 4.10
C ASN A 192 -26.76 10.27 4.17
#